data_AF-A0A963HBN8-F1
#
_entry.id   AF-A0A963HBN8-F1
#
_cell.length_a   1.000
_cell.length_b   1.000
_cell.length_c   1.000
_cell.angle_alpha   90.00
_cell.angle_beta   90.00
_cell.angle_gamma   90.00
#
_symmetry.space_group_name_H-M   'P 1'
#
loop_
_entity.id
_entity.type
_entity.pdbx_description
1 polymer ?
#
loop_
_entity_poly.entity_id
_entity_poly.type
_entity_poly.pdbx_seq_one_letter_code
_entity_poly.pdbx_strand_id
1 'polypeptide(L)'
;MLRNGTITEPMHDAGHEFATVFAVAHLNGPSVPTFDRIRGGQWRDSMTERVAFARKRIGQALDAVGGIGSPGGSAVWHVAGLGQSVKEWSAQQGWNGRPLSQPEARGILVAALAMLAMHYGYLRETCARSIDR
;
A
#
# COMPACT_ATOMS: atom_id res chain seq x y z
N MET A 1 2.65 8.78 -10.88
CA MET A 1 1.27 9.33 -10.73
C MET A 1 1.25 10.71 -10.08
N LEU A 2 2.09 10.97 -9.06
CA LEU A 2 2.21 12.30 -8.43
C LEU A 2 2.66 13.40 -9.41
N ARG A 3 3.71 13.15 -10.20
CA ARG A 3 4.22 14.07 -11.24
C ARG A 3 3.21 14.40 -12.35
N ASN A 4 2.19 13.56 -12.52
CA ASN A 4 1.15 13.73 -13.53
C ASN A 4 -0.15 14.29 -12.91
N GLY A 5 -0.11 14.78 -11.66
CA GLY A 5 -1.24 15.40 -10.96
C GLY A 5 -2.42 14.45 -10.64
N THR A 6 -2.20 13.14 -10.72
CA THR A 6 -3.31 12.16 -10.58
C THR A 6 -3.62 11.80 -9.15
N ILE A 7 -2.61 11.88 -8.29
CA ILE A 7 -2.71 11.61 -6.86
C ILE A 7 -2.16 12.82 -6.13
N THR A 8 -2.71 13.10 -4.95
CA THR A 8 -2.24 14.19 -4.09
C THR A 8 -0.99 13.74 -3.31
N GLU A 9 -0.26 14.69 -2.72
CA GLU A 9 0.89 14.41 -1.86
C GLU A 9 0.52 13.48 -0.67
N PRO A 10 -0.59 13.69 0.07
CA PRO A 10 -1.08 12.75 1.09
C PRO A 10 -1.28 11.31 0.59
N MET A 11 -1.81 11.15 -0.63
CA MET A 11 -2.04 9.84 -1.23
C MET A 11 -0.74 9.14 -1.60
N HIS A 12 0.26 9.92 -2.04
CA HIS A 12 1.59 9.41 -2.31
C HIS A 12 2.27 8.92 -1.03
N ASP A 13 2.23 9.74 0.02
CA ASP A 13 2.88 9.43 1.30
C ASP A 13 2.22 8.23 1.98
N ALA A 14 0.89 8.15 1.94
CA ALA A 14 0.13 6.97 2.38
C ALA A 14 0.54 5.69 1.62
N GLY A 15 0.72 5.78 0.30
CA GLY A 15 1.20 4.67 -0.51
C GLY A 15 2.63 4.25 -0.16
N HIS A 16 3.50 5.22 0.13
CA HIS A 16 4.88 4.97 0.53
C HIS A 16 4.98 4.35 1.93
N GLU A 17 4.17 4.81 2.88
CA GLU A 17 4.05 4.19 4.21
C GLU A 17 3.57 2.74 4.08
N PHE A 18 2.51 2.50 3.30
CA PHE A 18 2.02 1.14 3.05
C PHE A 18 3.12 0.23 2.49
N ALA A 19 3.86 0.68 1.47
CA ALA A 19 4.96 -0.07 0.88
C ALA A 19 6.07 -0.39 1.90
N THR A 20 6.39 0.56 2.78
CA THR A 20 7.39 0.39 3.85
C THR A 20 6.95 -0.68 4.85
N VAL A 21 5.70 -0.63 5.31
CA VAL A 21 5.14 -1.65 6.22
C VAL A 21 5.05 -3.01 5.52
N PHE A 22 4.71 -3.03 4.23
CA PHE A 22 4.61 -4.25 3.42
C PHE A 22 5.97 -4.97 3.29
N ALA A 23 7.04 -4.21 3.09
CA ALA A 23 8.41 -4.73 3.06
C ALA A 23 8.82 -5.32 4.42
N VAL A 24 8.54 -4.63 5.53
CA VAL A 24 8.80 -5.13 6.90
C VAL A 24 7.99 -6.39 7.20
N ALA A 25 6.77 -6.50 6.68
CA ALA A 25 5.92 -7.68 6.86
C ALA A 25 6.41 -8.92 6.07
N HIS A 26 7.44 -8.76 5.23
CA HIS A 26 7.96 -9.78 4.30
C HIS A 26 6.86 -10.40 3.43
N LEU A 27 5.94 -9.56 2.94
CA LEU A 27 4.84 -10.00 2.06
C LEU A 27 5.21 -9.95 0.58
N ASN A 28 6.39 -9.42 0.25
CA ASN A 28 6.99 -9.57 -1.07
C ASN A 28 7.30 -11.05 -1.29
N GLY A 29 6.80 -11.64 -2.39
CA GLY A 29 7.22 -12.96 -2.85
C GLY A 29 8.76 -13.07 -2.93
N PRO A 30 9.32 -14.30 -2.97
CA PRO A 30 10.62 -14.65 -2.40
C PRO A 30 11.73 -13.66 -2.78
N SER A 31 11.89 -12.62 -1.97
CA SER A 31 13.09 -11.80 -1.94
C SER A 31 14.05 -12.50 -1.03
N VAL A 32 15.17 -12.96 -1.59
CA VAL A 32 16.27 -13.55 -0.84
C VAL A 32 16.73 -12.47 0.16
N PRO A 33 16.55 -12.65 1.49
CA PRO A 33 17.08 -11.68 2.42
C PRO A 33 18.59 -11.70 2.23
N THR A 34 19.19 -10.57 1.86
CA THR A 34 20.64 -10.44 1.93
C THR A 34 20.98 -10.51 3.42
N PHE A 35 21.35 -11.71 3.88
CA PHE A 35 21.85 -11.95 5.22
C PHE A 35 23.27 -11.37 5.32
N ASP A 36 23.36 -10.04 5.33
CA ASP A 36 24.60 -9.38 5.72
C ASP A 36 24.74 -9.54 7.25
N ARG A 37 25.76 -10.30 7.62
CA ARG A 37 26.11 -10.78 8.97
C ARG A 37 25.94 -9.73 10.06
N ILE A 38 25.14 -9.99 11.11
CA ILE A 38 25.39 -9.40 12.44
C ILE A 38 25.10 -10.39 13.59
N ARG A 39 25.99 -10.32 14.57
CA ARG A 39 26.30 -11.19 15.72
C ARG A 39 25.22 -11.21 16.83
N GLY A 40 24.81 -12.42 17.19
CA GLY A 40 24.39 -12.92 18.52
C GLY A 40 23.57 -12.03 19.49
N GLY A 41 22.30 -12.43 19.72
CA GLY A 41 21.56 -12.17 20.96
C GLY A 41 20.31 -11.31 20.81
N GLN A 42 19.15 -11.84 21.23
CA GLN A 42 17.84 -11.15 21.44
C GLN A 42 17.08 -10.58 20.23
N TRP A 43 17.69 -10.37 19.05
CA TRP A 43 16.98 -9.78 17.90
C TRP A 43 15.79 -10.61 17.38
N ARG A 44 15.81 -11.95 17.50
CA ARG A 44 14.81 -12.83 16.85
C ARG A 44 13.38 -12.65 17.39
N ASP A 45 13.20 -12.40 18.69
CA ASP A 45 11.87 -12.14 19.26
C ASP A 45 11.37 -10.77 18.86
N SER A 46 12.20 -9.72 18.97
CA SER A 46 11.85 -8.37 18.52
C SER A 46 11.58 -8.29 17.01
N MET A 47 12.27 -9.09 16.19
CA MET A 47 12.03 -9.19 14.75
C MET A 47 10.68 -9.86 14.48
N THR A 48 10.37 -10.94 15.19
CA THR A 48 9.09 -11.64 15.09
C THR A 48 7.93 -10.72 15.49
N GLU A 49 8.10 -9.96 16.57
CA GLU A 49 7.12 -8.98 17.03
C GLU A 49 6.93 -7.84 16.03
N ARG A 50 8.02 -7.28 15.47
CA ARG A 50 7.95 -6.25 14.42
C ARG A 50 7.25 -6.75 13.16
N VAL A 51 7.53 -7.98 12.72
CA VAL A 51 6.86 -8.60 11.56
C VAL A 51 5.37 -8.84 11.86
N ALA A 52 5.04 -9.35 13.04
CA ALA A 52 3.65 -9.58 13.46
C ALA A 52 2.86 -8.25 13.52
N PHE A 53 3.48 -7.21 14.07
CA PHE A 53 2.90 -5.87 14.11
C PHE A 53 2.73 -5.25 12.72
N ALA A 54 3.72 -5.42 11.83
CA ALA A 54 3.62 -4.97 10.44
C ALA A 54 2.49 -5.70 9.69
N ARG A 55 2.36 -7.02 9.85
CA ARG A 55 1.25 -7.79 9.26
C ARG A 55 -0.11 -7.34 9.78
N LYS A 56 -0.23 -7.05 11.07
CA LYS A 56 -1.44 -6.47 11.66
C LYS A 56 -1.77 -5.12 11.03
N ARG A 57 -0.78 -4.24 10.87
CA ARG A 57 -0.96 -2.94 10.21
C ARG A 57 -1.39 -3.06 8.75
N ILE A 58 -0.80 -3.99 7.99
CA ILE A 58 -1.26 -4.28 6.62
C ILE A 58 -2.71 -4.76 6.62
N GLY A 59 -3.10 -5.65 7.54
CA GLY A 59 -4.50 -6.07 7.70
C GLY A 59 -5.44 -4.89 7.91
N GLN A 60 -5.11 -4.00 8.86
CA GLN A 60 -5.91 -2.80 9.16
C GLN A 60 -6.00 -1.83 7.97
N ALA A 61 -4.90 -1.62 7.25
CA ALA A 61 -4.87 -0.79 6.06
C ALA A 61 -5.69 -1.39 4.91
N LEU A 62 -5.65 -2.72 4.74
CA LEU A 62 -6.47 -3.43 3.76
C LEU A 62 -7.96 -3.38 4.14
N ASP A 63 -8.31 -3.58 5.40
CA ASP A 63 -9.69 -3.46 5.89
C ASP A 63 -10.25 -2.06 5.63
N ALA A 64 -9.44 -1.01 5.82
CA ALA A 64 -9.83 0.37 5.55
C ALA A 64 -10.17 0.64 4.07
N VAL A 65 -9.57 -0.10 3.13
CA VAL A 65 -9.87 0.02 1.69
C VAL A 65 -10.92 -0.99 1.19
N GLY A 66 -11.55 -1.75 2.10
CA GLY A 66 -12.59 -2.74 1.78
C GLY A 66 -12.13 -4.20 1.78
N GLY A 67 -10.91 -4.48 2.23
CA GLY A 67 -10.31 -5.81 2.32
C GLY A 67 -9.59 -6.26 1.06
N ILE A 68 -8.76 -7.31 1.16
CA ILE A 68 -7.93 -7.82 0.05
C ILE A 68 -8.74 -8.33 -1.16
N GLY A 69 -9.95 -8.82 -0.91
CA GLY A 69 -10.87 -9.30 -1.94
C GLY A 69 -11.64 -8.19 -2.66
N SER A 70 -11.46 -6.92 -2.28
CA SER A 70 -12.06 -5.77 -2.94
C SER A 70 -11.17 -5.26 -4.08
N PRO A 71 -11.74 -4.51 -5.06
CA PRO A 71 -10.92 -3.98 -6.15
C PRO A 71 -9.89 -2.97 -5.63
N GLY A 72 -10.22 -2.20 -4.57
CA GLY A 72 -9.31 -1.26 -3.93
C GLY A 72 -8.17 -1.95 -3.16
N GLY A 73 -8.48 -2.99 -2.39
CA GLY A 73 -7.48 -3.78 -1.67
C GLY A 73 -6.53 -4.53 -2.59
N SER A 74 -7.06 -5.14 -3.67
CA SER A 74 -6.23 -5.75 -4.72
C SER A 74 -5.32 -4.71 -5.39
N ALA A 75 -5.86 -3.54 -5.75
CA ALA A 75 -5.07 -2.47 -6.37
C ALA A 75 -3.89 -2.05 -5.49
N VAL A 76 -4.13 -1.80 -4.20
CA VAL A 76 -3.10 -1.39 -3.24
C VAL A 76 -2.07 -2.50 -3.02
N TRP A 77 -2.52 -3.75 -2.86
CA TRP A 77 -1.63 -4.88 -2.68
C TRP A 77 -0.64 -5.04 -3.85
N HIS A 78 -1.15 -5.02 -5.08
CA HIS A 78 -0.34 -5.24 -6.27
C HIS A 78 0.49 -4.01 -6.66
N VAL A 79 -0.09 -2.81 -6.61
CA VAL A 79 0.59 -1.58 -7.07
C VAL A 79 1.47 -0.98 -5.99
N ALA A 80 0.95 -0.78 -4.77
CA ALA A 80 1.71 -0.17 -3.68
C ALA A 80 2.57 -1.18 -2.92
N GLY A 81 2.07 -2.40 -2.71
CA GLY A 81 2.82 -3.46 -2.03
C GLY A 81 3.90 -4.10 -2.90
N LEU A 82 3.50 -4.71 -4.03
CA LEU A 82 4.41 -5.43 -4.93
C LEU A 82 5.12 -4.53 -5.96
N GLY A 83 4.75 -3.25 -6.04
CA GLY A 83 5.38 -2.30 -6.98
C GLY A 83 4.99 -2.50 -8.45
N GLN A 84 3.92 -3.26 -8.74
CA GLN A 84 3.45 -3.44 -10.12
C GLN A 84 2.89 -2.14 -10.68
N SER A 85 3.01 -1.93 -12.00
CA SER A 85 2.35 -0.79 -12.64
C SER A 85 0.84 -1.01 -12.75
N VAL A 86 0.07 0.09 -12.78
CA VAL A 86 -1.39 0.05 -13.01
C VAL A 86 -1.74 -0.69 -14.29
N LYS A 87 -0.90 -0.59 -15.32
CA LYS A 87 -1.07 -1.29 -16.61
C LYS A 87 -0.94 -2.80 -16.45
N GLU A 88 0.09 -3.26 -15.73
CA GLU A 88 0.32 -4.68 -15.47
C GLU A 88 -0.80 -5.27 -14.61
N TRP A 89 -1.18 -4.56 -13.54
CA TRP A 89 -2.29 -4.98 -12.69
C TRP A 89 -3.61 -5.04 -13.46
N SER A 90 -3.95 -4.03 -14.28
CA SER A 90 -5.18 -4.03 -15.08
C SER A 90 -5.21 -5.14 -16.14
N ALA A 91 -4.06 -5.55 -16.67
CA ALA A 91 -3.96 -6.63 -17.64
C ALA A 91 -4.06 -8.02 -16.98
N GLN A 92 -3.62 -8.15 -15.72
CA GLN A 92 -3.66 -9.40 -14.95
C GLN A 92 -5.00 -9.62 -14.25
N GLN A 93 -5.65 -8.55 -13.80
CA GLN A 93 -6.88 -8.64 -13.02
C GLN A 93 -8.13 -8.41 -13.88
N GLY A 94 -9.07 -9.34 -13.77
CA GLY A 94 -10.43 -9.19 -14.29
C GLY A 94 -11.40 -9.00 -13.13
N TRP A 95 -12.40 -8.14 -13.32
CA TRP A 95 -13.46 -7.94 -12.32
C TRP A 95 -14.80 -8.37 -12.88
N ASN A 96 -15.53 -9.20 -12.15
CA ASN A 96 -16.85 -9.71 -12.57
C ASN A 96 -16.83 -10.37 -13.98
N GLY A 97 -15.76 -11.10 -14.30
CA GLY A 97 -15.58 -11.76 -15.60
C GLY A 97 -15.24 -10.82 -16.77
N ARG A 98 -15.01 -9.52 -16.51
CA ARG A 98 -14.63 -8.54 -17.53
C ARG A 98 -13.18 -8.08 -17.33
N PRO A 99 -12.45 -7.83 -18.44
CA PRO A 99 -11.12 -7.22 -18.35
C PRO A 99 -11.24 -5.81 -17.76
N LEU A 100 -10.36 -5.48 -16.83
CA LEU A 100 -10.34 -4.16 -16.20
C LEU A 100 -9.65 -3.17 -17.13
N SER A 101 -10.34 -2.10 -17.55
CA SER A 101 -9.70 -1.09 -18.39
C SER A 101 -8.69 -0.26 -17.58
N GLN A 102 -7.62 0.21 -18.24
CA GLN A 102 -6.60 1.04 -17.60
C GLN A 102 -7.15 2.32 -16.90
N PRO A 103 -8.11 3.07 -17.47
CA PRO A 103 -8.68 4.23 -16.77
C PRO A 103 -9.52 3.83 -15.55
N GLU A 104 -10.28 2.74 -15.60
CA GLU A 104 -11.03 2.22 -14.44
C GLU A 104 -10.08 1.77 -13.33
N ALA A 105 -9.04 1.00 -13.70
CA ALA A 105 -7.98 0.60 -12.79
C ALA A 105 -7.34 1.80 -12.09
N ARG A 106 -7.02 2.86 -12.85
CA ARG A 106 -6.46 4.09 -12.31
C ARG A 106 -7.43 4.75 -11.31
N GLY A 107 -8.72 4.81 -11.62
CA GLY A 107 -9.74 5.36 -10.73
C GLY A 107 -9.86 4.57 -9.42
N ILE A 108 -9.88 3.24 -9.49
CA ILE A 108 -9.90 2.34 -8.33
C ILE A 108 -8.68 2.59 -7.44
N LEU A 109 -7.49 2.66 -8.03
CA LEU A 109 -6.27 2.91 -7.28
C LEU A 109 -6.28 4.28 -6.59
N VAL A 110 -6.72 5.34 -7.29
CA VAL A 110 -6.82 6.69 -6.69
C VAL A 110 -7.79 6.68 -5.51
N ALA A 111 -8.95 6.04 -5.63
CA ALA A 111 -9.91 5.91 -4.54
C ALA A 111 -9.33 5.12 -3.35
N ALA A 112 -8.61 4.02 -3.63
CA ALA A 112 -7.98 3.22 -2.57
C ALA A 112 -6.85 3.97 -1.86
N LEU A 113 -6.04 4.75 -2.58
CA LEU A 113 -5.01 5.61 -1.98
C LEU A 113 -5.62 6.75 -1.16
N ALA A 114 -6.77 7.29 -1.56
CA ALA A 114 -7.51 8.27 -0.77
C ALA A 114 -7.96 7.66 0.57
N MET A 115 -8.52 6.45 0.55
CA MET A 115 -8.91 5.71 1.76
C MET A 115 -7.70 5.42 2.66
N LEU A 116 -6.56 5.03 2.11
CA LEU A 116 -5.32 4.87 2.88
C LEU A 116 -4.86 6.18 3.51
N ALA A 117 -4.89 7.29 2.76
CA ALA A 117 -4.51 8.59 3.30
C ALA A 117 -5.45 9.05 4.43
N MET A 118 -6.73 8.66 4.42
CA MET A 118 -7.63 8.86 5.56
C MET A 118 -7.27 7.95 6.74
N HIS A 119 -6.96 6.67 6.47
CA HIS A 119 -6.61 5.69 7.48
C HIS A 119 -5.33 6.07 8.24
N TYR A 120 -4.29 6.50 7.52
CA TYR A 120 -3.03 6.95 8.11
C TYR A 120 -3.09 8.38 8.67
N GLY A 121 -4.15 9.15 8.34
CA GLY A 121 -4.39 10.49 8.89
C GLY A 121 -3.85 11.64 8.05
N TYR A 122 -3.16 11.38 6.94
CA TYR A 122 -2.58 12.39 6.05
C TYR A 122 -3.61 13.37 5.44
N LEU A 123 -4.87 12.96 5.27
CA LEU A 123 -5.93 13.87 4.77
C LEU A 123 -6.46 14.85 5.82
N ARG A 124 -6.20 14.61 7.12
CA ARG A 124 -6.54 15.56 8.19
C ARG A 124 -5.52 16.71 8.23
N GLU A 125 -4.27 16.43 7.87
CA GLU A 125 -3.18 17.43 7.83
C GLU A 125 -3.35 18.44 6.68
N THR A 126 -3.88 18.03 5.52
CA THR A 126 -4.11 18.95 4.40
C THR A 126 -5.31 19.86 4.59
N CYS A 127 -6.38 19.39 5.23
CA CYS A 127 -7.51 20.26 5.61
C CYS A 127 -7.06 21.34 6.61
N ALA A 128 -6.24 20.96 7.61
CA ALA A 128 -5.65 21.91 8.54
C ALA A 128 -4.72 22.93 7.85
N ARG A 129 -3.89 22.48 6.89
CA ARG A 129 -2.97 23.35 6.14
C ARG A 129 -3.68 24.29 5.15
N SER A 130 -4.88 23.94 4.69
CA SER A 130 -5.65 24.78 3.75
C SER A 130 -6.40 25.93 4.43
N ILE A 131 -6.62 25.87 5.75
CA ILE A 131 -7.33 26.90 6.52
C ILE A 131 -6.39 28.06 6.91
N ASP A 132 -5.07 27.84 6.86
CA ASP A 132 -4.02 28.80 7.24
C ASP A 132 -3.52 29.67 6.06
N ARG A 133 -4.22 29.67 4.91
CA ARG A 133 -3.91 30.50 3.73
C ARG A 133 -5.07 31.39 3.35
#